data_AF-A0A7Y5A255-F1
#
_entry.id   AF-A0A7Y5A255-F1
#
_cell.length_a   1.000
_cell.length_b   1.000
_cell.length_c   1.000
_cell.angle_alpha   90.00
_cell.angle_beta   90.00
_cell.angle_gamma   90.00
#
_symmetry.space_group_name_H-M   'P 1'
#
loop_
_entity.id
_entity.type
_entity.pdbx_description
1 polymer ?
#
loop_
_entity_poly.entity_id
_entity_poly.type
_entity_poly.pdbx_seq_one_letter_code
_entity_poly.pdbx_strand_id
1 'polypeptide(L)'
;MLLFFDLSSGEVLLILFVAFIVLGPKRIPEVARTIGKVMNEMKHASAGFKNEINKEVQRLDKETKLSEFLSEKNLTSIDQFQKPVPETREFISGTSPDKNIQETKVSSSEVTSNKKIPDTKEFTSEKALGKKINEPDDIVQ
;
A
#
# COMPACT_ATOMS: atom_id res chain seq x y z
N MET A 1 -17.54 0.06 -33.43
CA MET A 1 -17.00 -0.09 -32.05
C MET A 1 -16.13 1.13 -31.75
N LEU A 2 -16.73 2.34 -31.77
CA LEU A 2 -16.05 3.62 -31.52
C LEU A 2 -16.90 4.57 -30.63
N LEU A 3 -18.17 4.23 -30.37
CA LEU A 3 -19.10 5.11 -29.66
C LEU A 3 -18.79 5.23 -28.14
N PHE A 4 -18.17 4.22 -27.54
CA PHE A 4 -17.88 4.23 -26.09
C PHE A 4 -16.56 4.91 -25.71
N PHE A 5 -15.61 5.07 -26.63
CA PHE A 5 -14.34 5.76 -26.37
C PHE A 5 -14.40 7.27 -26.65
N ASP A 6 -15.41 7.71 -27.42
CA ASP A 6 -15.77 9.12 -27.58
C ASP A 6 -16.59 9.67 -26.41
N LEU A 7 -16.84 8.87 -25.36
CA LEU A 7 -17.45 9.34 -24.11
C LEU A 7 -16.53 10.39 -23.49
N SER A 8 -16.78 11.64 -23.86
CA SER A 8 -16.15 12.80 -23.29
C SER A 8 -16.45 12.84 -21.80
N SER A 9 -15.51 13.33 -21.00
CA SER A 9 -15.69 13.49 -19.55
C SER A 9 -16.97 14.27 -19.20
N GLY A 10 -17.41 15.18 -20.08
CA GLY A 10 -18.67 15.91 -19.96
C GLY A 10 -19.92 15.05 -20.12
N GLU A 11 -19.93 14.10 -21.07
CA GLU A 11 -21.07 13.19 -21.29
C GLU A 11 -21.23 12.22 -20.12
N VAL A 12 -20.12 11.68 -19.60
CA VAL A 12 -20.12 10.85 -18.39
C VAL A 12 -20.68 11.62 -17.20
N LEU A 13 -20.29 12.89 -17.02
CA LEU A 13 -20.81 13.74 -15.94
C LEU A 13 -22.31 14.02 -16.09
N LEU A 14 -22.80 14.25 -17.32
CA LEU A 14 -24.23 14.47 -17.59
C LEU A 14 -25.06 13.23 -17.24
N ILE A 15 -24.63 12.04 -17.67
CA ILE A 15 -25.30 10.77 -17.35
C ILE A 15 -25.29 10.54 -15.84
N LEU A 16 -24.15 10.80 -15.18
CA LEU A 16 -24.04 10.69 -13.73
C LEU A 16 -25.01 11.64 -13.01
N PHE A 17 -25.17 12.87 -13.51
CA PHE A 17 -26.11 13.84 -12.95
C PHE A 17 -27.57 13.39 -13.09
N VAL A 18 -27.96 12.90 -14.28
CA VAL A 18 -29.31 12.35 -14.49
C VAL A 18 -29.54 11.13 -13.61
N ALA A 19 -28.58 10.21 -13.54
CA ALA A 19 -28.64 9.05 -12.65
C ALA A 19 -28.74 9.46 -11.17
N PHE A 20 -28.04 10.52 -10.77
CA PHE A 20 -28.11 11.07 -9.41
C PHE A 20 -29.46 11.68 -9.09
N ILE A 21 -30.15 12.27 -10.06
CA ILE A 21 -31.51 12.78 -9.85
C ILE A 21 -32.49 11.61 -9.72
N VAL A 22 -32.41 10.62 -10.60
CA VAL A 22 -33.31 9.46 -10.63
C VAL A 22 -33.14 8.59 -9.38
N LEU A 23 -31.90 8.27 -9.03
CA LEU A 23 -31.59 7.41 -7.88
C LEU A 23 -31.51 8.22 -6.57
N GLY A 24 -31.16 9.50 -6.66
CA GLY A 24 -30.93 10.39 -5.52
C GLY A 24 -29.44 10.47 -5.13
N PRO A 25 -28.89 11.67 -4.81
CA PRO A 25 -27.47 11.84 -4.47
C PRO A 25 -27.07 11.15 -3.17
N LYS A 26 -28.04 10.79 -2.32
CA LYS A 26 -27.81 10.02 -1.08
C LYS A 26 -27.64 8.52 -1.32
N ARG A 27 -28.20 7.96 -2.40
CA ARG A 27 -28.23 6.52 -2.66
C ARG A 27 -26.94 5.99 -3.27
N ILE A 28 -26.31 6.74 -4.19
CA ILE A 28 -25.00 6.39 -4.77
C ILE A 28 -23.94 6.15 -3.68
N PRO A 29 -23.70 7.07 -2.72
CA PRO A 29 -22.72 6.85 -1.65
C PRO A 29 -23.14 5.74 -0.68
N GLU A 30 -24.45 5.51 -0.48
CA GLU A 30 -24.97 4.41 0.34
C GLU A 30 -24.64 3.03 -0.28
N VAL A 31 -24.90 2.86 -1.59
CA VAL A 31 -24.57 1.65 -2.34
C VAL A 31 -23.05 1.46 -2.41
N ALA A 32 -22.29 2.51 -2.71
CA ALA A 32 -20.83 2.45 -2.76
C ALA A 32 -20.23 2.05 -1.40
N ARG A 33 -20.77 2.57 -0.28
CA ARG A 33 -20.36 2.15 1.07
C ARG A 33 -20.64 0.67 1.33
N THR A 34 -21.79 0.17 0.86
CA THR A 34 -22.17 -1.24 1.02
C THR A 34 -21.25 -2.16 0.22
N ILE A 35 -21.04 -1.86 -1.07
CA ILE A 35 -20.10 -2.60 -1.92
C ILE A 35 -18.67 -2.51 -1.35
N GLY A 36 -18.28 -1.33 -0.85
CA GLY A 36 -16.98 -1.12 -0.22
C GLY A 36 -16.76 -1.99 1.02
N LYS A 37 -17.78 -2.14 1.88
CA LYS A 37 -17.72 -3.05 3.03
C LYS A 37 -17.53 -4.50 2.58
N VAL A 38 -18.34 -4.96 1.62
CA VAL A 38 -18.24 -6.33 1.07
C VAL A 38 -16.86 -6.57 0.45
N MET A 39 -16.34 -5.61 -0.33
CA MET A 39 -15.00 -5.70 -0.92
C MET A 39 -13.91 -5.75 0.16
N ASN A 40 -14.06 -4.96 1.22
CA ASN A 40 -13.11 -4.94 2.32
C ASN A 40 -13.12 -6.28 3.08
N GLU A 41 -14.29 -6.81 3.41
CA GLU A 41 -14.45 -8.12 4.06
C GLU A 41 -13.89 -9.24 3.17
N MET A 42 -14.20 -9.23 1.88
CA MET A 42 -13.66 -10.19 0.90
C MET A 42 -12.13 -10.12 0.82
N LYS A 43 -11.54 -8.91 0.83
CA LYS A 43 -10.09 -8.73 0.89
C LYS A 43 -9.49 -9.32 2.16
N HIS A 44 -10.11 -9.10 3.32
CA HIS A 44 -9.65 -9.66 4.60
C HIS A 44 -9.74 -11.18 4.63
N ALA A 45 -10.86 -11.76 4.20
CA ALA A 45 -11.03 -13.21 4.09
C ALA A 45 -10.00 -13.83 3.13
N SER A 46 -9.79 -13.18 1.97
CA SER A 46 -8.78 -13.61 0.99
C SER A 46 -7.35 -13.52 1.54
N ALA A 47 -7.05 -12.53 2.38
CA ALA A 47 -5.74 -12.40 3.02
C ALA A 47 -5.49 -13.54 4.02
N GLY A 48 -6.49 -13.93 4.81
CA GLY A 48 -6.40 -15.11 5.69
C GLY A 48 -6.14 -16.40 4.90
N PHE A 49 -6.88 -16.61 3.81
CA PHE A 49 -6.70 -17.76 2.92
C PHE A 49 -5.31 -17.80 2.28
N LYS A 50 -4.82 -16.65 1.78
CA LYS A 50 -3.46 -16.51 1.25
C LYS A 50 -2.42 -16.86 2.32
N ASN A 51 -2.59 -16.39 3.56
CA ASN A 51 -1.63 -16.67 4.63
C ASN A 51 -1.59 -18.16 4.99
N GLU A 52 -2.74 -18.83 5.07
CA GLU A 52 -2.81 -20.26 5.37
C GLU A 52 -2.18 -21.10 4.25
N ILE A 53 -2.50 -20.80 2.98
CA ILE A 53 -1.85 -21.47 1.84
C ILE A 53 -0.35 -21.25 1.85
N ASN A 54 0.12 -20.00 2.01
CA ASN A 54 1.55 -19.71 2.01
C ASN A 54 2.27 -20.42 3.16
N LYS A 55 1.60 -20.60 4.31
CA LYS A 55 2.16 -21.33 5.45
C LYS A 55 2.25 -22.83 5.17
N GLU A 56 1.25 -23.41 4.51
CA GLU A 56 1.25 -24.82 4.14
C GLU A 56 2.28 -25.10 3.04
N VAL A 57 2.35 -24.26 2.01
CA VAL A 57 3.38 -24.36 0.95
C VAL A 57 4.79 -24.27 1.55
N GLN A 58 5.02 -23.32 2.46
CA GLN A 58 6.32 -23.21 3.15
C GLN A 58 6.65 -24.43 4.04
N ARG A 59 5.65 -25.15 4.54
CA ARG A 59 5.87 -26.40 5.30
C ARG A 59 6.28 -27.53 4.36
N LEU A 60 5.56 -27.71 3.26
CA LEU A 60 5.88 -28.68 2.21
C LEU A 60 7.29 -28.45 1.63
N ASP A 61 7.66 -27.19 1.37
CA ASP A 61 9.00 -26.81 0.90
C ASP A 61 10.11 -27.10 1.93
N LYS A 62 9.80 -27.02 3.23
CA LYS A 62 10.76 -27.33 4.30
C LYS A 62 10.96 -28.83 4.45
N GLU A 63 9.90 -29.62 4.40
CA GLU A 63 9.98 -31.08 4.52
C GLU A 63 10.73 -31.71 3.33
N THR A 64 10.47 -31.23 2.12
CA THR A 64 11.18 -31.67 0.91
C THR A 64 12.67 -31.33 1.00
N LYS A 65 13.04 -30.10 1.36
CA LYS A 65 14.45 -29.71 1.56
C LYS A 65 15.12 -30.49 2.68
N LEU A 66 14.45 -30.71 3.81
CA LEU A 66 15.00 -31.51 4.91
C LEU A 66 15.34 -32.93 4.46
N SER A 67 14.44 -33.55 3.70
CA SER A 67 14.61 -34.91 3.17
C SER A 67 15.81 -34.99 2.21
N GLU A 68 15.98 -33.97 1.37
CA GLU A 68 17.13 -33.84 0.47
C GLU A 68 18.45 -33.67 1.24
N PHE A 69 18.50 -32.78 2.24
CA PHE A 69 19.69 -32.60 3.09
C PHE A 69 20.07 -33.85 3.90
N LEU A 70 19.09 -34.63 4.37
CA LEU A 70 19.33 -35.88 5.10
C LEU A 70 19.83 -37.00 4.19
N SER A 71 19.37 -37.02 2.94
CA SER A 71 19.82 -37.97 1.91
C SER A 71 21.23 -37.61 1.40
N GLU A 72 21.54 -36.33 1.26
CA GLU A 72 22.87 -35.85 0.84
C GLU A 72 23.94 -36.09 1.92
N LYS A 73 23.61 -35.88 3.20
CA LYS A 73 24.56 -36.12 4.31
C LYS A 73 24.95 -37.57 4.53
N ASN A 74 24.26 -38.54 3.95
CA ASN A 74 24.63 -39.96 4.03
C ASN A 74 25.64 -40.40 2.94
N LEU A 75 26.07 -39.51 2.03
CA LEU A 75 26.99 -39.88 0.93
C LEU A 75 28.29 -39.06 0.89
N THR A 76 28.41 -37.98 1.67
CA THR A 76 29.62 -37.14 1.64
C THR A 76 30.64 -37.57 2.70
N SER A 77 31.27 -38.72 2.46
CA SER A 77 32.50 -39.14 3.17
C SER A 77 33.52 -39.79 2.23
N ILE A 78 33.66 -39.29 0.99
CA ILE A 78 34.85 -39.31 0.12
C ILE A 78 34.57 -38.14 -0.83
N ASP A 79 35.26 -37.00 -0.82
CA ASP A 79 36.62 -36.85 -1.30
C ASP A 79 37.09 -35.43 -0.93
N GLN A 80 38.15 -35.35 -0.14
CA GLN A 80 38.86 -34.11 0.14
C GLN A 80 40.22 -34.25 -0.52
N PHE A 81 40.42 -33.75 -1.75
CA PHE A 81 41.73 -33.32 -2.27
C PHE A 81 41.55 -32.64 -3.64
N GLN A 82 41.62 -31.30 -3.71
CA GLN A 82 42.61 -30.50 -4.46
C GLN A 82 42.14 -29.02 -4.65
N LYS A 83 42.78 -28.07 -3.96
CA LYS A 83 42.95 -26.66 -4.39
C LYS A 83 44.11 -26.60 -5.42
N PRO A 84 44.36 -25.56 -6.29
CA PRO A 84 44.17 -24.11 -6.07
C PRO A 84 43.83 -23.19 -7.31
N VAL A 85 43.58 -21.91 -6.97
CA VAL A 85 43.32 -20.61 -7.68
C VAL A 85 44.19 -20.32 -8.94
N PRO A 86 43.69 -19.62 -10.02
CA PRO A 86 43.89 -18.15 -10.17
C PRO A 86 42.79 -17.35 -10.90
N GLU A 87 42.78 -16.05 -10.56
CA GLU A 87 41.98 -14.93 -11.07
C GLU A 87 42.05 -14.73 -12.59
N THR A 88 40.97 -14.22 -13.22
CA THR A 88 41.05 -13.57 -14.53
C THR A 88 39.98 -12.47 -14.68
N ARG A 89 40.47 -11.23 -14.48
CA ARG A 89 40.24 -10.00 -15.27
C ARG A 89 38.92 -9.23 -15.12
N GLU A 90 39.09 -8.08 -14.47
CA GLU A 90 38.47 -6.78 -14.75
C GLU A 90 37.78 -6.67 -16.11
N PHE A 91 36.48 -6.33 -16.09
CA PHE A 91 35.83 -5.62 -17.20
C PHE A 91 34.60 -4.85 -16.71
N ILE A 92 34.79 -3.89 -15.80
CA ILE A 92 33.88 -2.74 -15.67
C ILE A 92 34.70 -1.45 -15.60
N SER A 93 35.44 -1.18 -16.69
CA SER A 93 35.88 0.16 -17.04
C SER A 93 35.04 0.63 -18.22
N GLY A 94 34.31 1.72 -18.03
CA GLY A 94 33.69 2.49 -19.10
C GLY A 94 32.17 2.43 -19.12
N THR A 95 31.52 3.31 -18.37
CA THR A 95 30.74 4.43 -18.95
C THR A 95 30.13 5.23 -17.80
N SER A 96 30.86 6.25 -17.38
CA SER A 96 30.28 7.43 -16.72
C SER A 96 29.57 8.26 -17.79
N PRO A 97 28.35 8.76 -17.52
CA PRO A 97 27.99 10.09 -17.98
C PRO A 97 27.47 10.90 -16.81
N ASP A 98 28.39 11.52 -16.06
CA ASP A 98 28.12 12.79 -15.41
C ASP A 98 28.29 13.91 -16.43
N LYS A 99 27.21 14.66 -16.69
CA LYS A 99 27.20 16.04 -17.21
C LYS A 99 25.78 16.58 -17.18
N ASN A 100 25.34 17.03 -16.00
CA ASN A 100 24.25 18.00 -15.89
C ASN A 100 24.86 19.41 -15.96
N ILE A 101 24.94 19.95 -17.16
CA ILE A 101 25.18 21.38 -17.40
C ILE A 101 23.84 21.97 -17.80
N GLN A 102 23.19 22.63 -16.84
CA GLN A 102 22.10 23.57 -17.11
C GLN A 102 22.64 24.97 -16.91
N GLU A 103 22.81 25.67 -18.02
CA GLU A 103 23.05 27.11 -18.03
C GLU A 103 22.23 27.75 -19.15
N THR A 104 21.67 28.93 -18.83
CA THR A 104 21.13 29.97 -19.74
C THR A 104 19.61 29.90 -20.00
N LYS A 105 18.75 30.62 -19.23
CA LYS A 105 18.52 32.09 -19.16
C LYS A 105 17.69 32.63 -20.34
N VAL A 106 16.42 32.99 -20.10
CA VAL A 106 15.88 34.34 -20.42
C VAL A 106 14.81 34.71 -19.38
N SER A 107 14.88 35.98 -18.96
CA SER A 107 14.27 36.64 -17.81
C SER A 107 13.05 37.48 -18.20
N SER A 108 12.28 37.87 -17.18
CA SER A 108 11.26 38.96 -17.04
C SER A 108 9.88 38.38 -16.68
N SER A 109 9.18 38.74 -15.59
CA SER A 109 9.23 39.95 -14.76
C SER A 109 8.57 39.70 -13.39
N GLU A 110 9.06 40.45 -12.39
CA GLU A 110 8.26 41.14 -11.36
C GLU A 110 7.64 40.44 -10.14
N VAL A 111 8.17 40.90 -8.99
CA VAL A 111 7.46 41.31 -7.76
C VAL A 111 7.28 40.24 -6.67
N THR A 112 8.35 40.13 -5.88
CA THR A 112 8.39 40.40 -4.43
C THR A 112 7.04 40.51 -3.71
N SER A 113 6.72 39.57 -2.82
CA SER A 113 6.42 39.95 -1.43
C SER A 113 6.56 38.81 -0.43
N ASN A 114 7.47 39.07 0.48
CA ASN A 114 7.83 38.39 1.71
C ASN A 114 6.63 38.13 2.65
N LYS A 115 6.45 36.89 3.15
CA LYS A 115 5.79 36.70 4.46
C LYS A 115 6.31 35.48 5.24
N LYS A 116 7.45 35.71 5.89
CA LYS A 116 7.78 35.40 7.30
C LYS A 116 6.67 34.70 8.14
N ILE A 117 7.03 33.49 8.62
CA ILE A 117 6.52 32.72 9.79
C ILE A 117 6.88 33.48 11.10
N PRO A 118 6.34 33.25 12.32
CA PRO A 118 5.21 32.42 12.84
C PRO A 118 4.20 33.25 13.69
N ASP A 119 3.14 32.62 14.24
CA ASP A 119 2.82 32.82 15.66
C ASP A 119 1.89 31.75 16.27
N THR A 120 1.94 31.72 17.58
CA THR A 120 1.62 30.64 18.52
C THR A 120 0.16 30.71 19.00
N LYS A 121 -0.32 29.58 19.57
CA LYS A 121 -1.36 29.42 20.61
C LYS A 121 -2.77 29.08 20.11
N GLU A 122 -3.16 27.82 20.31
CA GLU A 122 -4.24 27.48 21.24
C GLU A 122 -4.21 25.98 21.61
N PHE A 123 -3.79 25.72 22.84
CA PHE A 123 -4.10 24.52 23.60
C PHE A 123 -5.15 24.94 24.61
N THR A 124 -6.37 24.44 24.52
CA THR A 124 -7.32 24.49 25.62
C THR A 124 -8.03 23.16 25.72
N SER A 125 -7.59 22.39 26.71
CA SER A 125 -8.32 21.27 27.29
C SER A 125 -9.42 21.82 28.20
N GLU A 126 -10.67 21.45 27.95
CA GLU A 126 -11.78 21.38 28.92
C GLU A 126 -12.97 20.89 28.07
N LYS A 127 -13.55 19.70 28.26
CA LYS A 127 -14.44 19.44 29.38
C LYS A 127 -14.84 17.96 29.34
N ALA A 128 -14.14 17.15 30.11
CA ALA A 128 -14.66 15.87 30.57
C ALA A 128 -15.60 16.15 31.75
N LEU A 129 -16.91 15.96 31.58
CA LEU A 129 -17.84 15.83 32.70
C LEU A 129 -19.13 15.15 32.22
N GLY A 130 -19.41 13.96 32.74
CA GLY A 130 -20.69 13.28 32.47
C GLY A 130 -20.71 11.77 32.65
N LYS A 131 -19.93 11.22 33.59
CA LYS A 131 -20.14 9.85 34.09
C LYS A 131 -21.46 9.82 34.87
N LYS A 132 -22.56 9.49 34.19
CA LYS A 132 -23.83 9.09 34.83
C LYS A 132 -23.70 7.63 35.28
N ILE A 133 -23.04 7.46 36.43
CA ILE A 133 -23.34 6.38 37.36
C ILE A 133 -24.69 6.71 37.99
N ASN A 134 -25.68 5.86 37.77
CA ASN A 134 -26.92 5.87 38.53
C ASN A 134 -27.23 4.40 38.82
N GLU A 135 -26.99 4.03 40.08
CA GLU A 135 -27.60 2.97 40.90
C GLU A 135 -28.75 2.16 40.27
N PRO A 136 -28.79 0.86 40.59
CA PRO A 136 -30.01 0.27 41.10
C PRO A 136 -29.82 -0.25 42.54
N ASP A 137 -30.04 0.65 43.52
CA ASP A 137 -30.43 0.26 44.87
C ASP A 137 -31.94 0.47 45.00
N ASP A 138 -32.68 -0.63 44.83
CA ASP A 138 -34.00 -0.93 45.41
C ASP A 138 -34.26 -2.40 45.05
N ILE A 139 -33.95 -3.37 45.93
CA ILE A 139 -34.83 -3.86 47.02
C ILE A 139 -36.24 -4.13 46.48
N VAL A 140 -36.62 -5.40 46.33
CA VAL A 140 -37.61 -6.11 47.18
C VAL A 140 -37.52 -7.61 46.82
N GLN A 141 -37.67 -8.43 47.87
CA GLN A 141 -37.76 -9.88 47.95
C GLN A 141 -38.82 -10.52 47.05
#